data_AF-A0AAN8JVL4-F1
#
_entry.id   AF-A0AAN8JVL4-F1
#
_cell.length_a   1.000
_cell.length_b   1.000
_cell.length_c   1.000
_cell.angle_alpha   90.00
_cell.angle_beta   90.00
_cell.angle_gamma   90.00
#
_symmetry.space_group_name_H-M   'P 1'
#
loop_
_entity.id
_entity.type
_entity.pdbx_description
1 polymer ?
#
loop_
_entity_poly.entity_id
_entity_poly.type
_entity_poly.pdbx_seq_one_letter_code
_entity_poly.pdbx_strand_id
1 'polypeptide(L)'
;MLTNLSRTDAHFKSQQRGDPDLTFVEKYKIAHEILLKNPSKFLERFQDYLNLEDLNYFEKFYGNYEIDFYVLHIKQNLNKVTSAKIVKNRRYSAMQKLVSEGDYFSEDEMKYRDPLLYEDMVGQYLTSDEIQSCVDKTDLKFSTILLKHIDQLEENKLYYQQKQSQDIDQDEYDDNIDEDKPDEEEDDDESELESDEDEKPKIPEQEKQQLKAEFLQIMQEKFLSGEDTNFFDYSQVDKNNEYDSLATIEQDEQEKYFDED
;
A
#
# COMPACT_ATOMS: atom_id res chain seq x y z
N MET A 1 19.63 7.85 -20.79
CA MET A 1 20.27 6.53 -20.70
C MET A 1 21.59 6.50 -19.91
N LEU A 2 22.77 6.71 -20.52
CA LEU A 2 24.07 6.38 -19.89
C LEU A 2 24.39 7.17 -18.61
N THR A 3 23.98 8.44 -18.53
CA THR A 3 24.12 9.26 -17.33
C THR A 3 23.31 8.71 -16.17
N ASN A 4 22.08 8.28 -16.43
CA ASN A 4 21.18 7.71 -15.41
C ASN A 4 21.71 6.36 -14.96
N LEU A 5 22.08 5.50 -15.91
CA LEU A 5 22.69 4.20 -15.64
C LEU A 5 23.95 4.34 -14.75
N SER A 6 24.79 5.34 -15.00
CA SER A 6 26.03 5.53 -14.22
C SER A 6 25.81 5.95 -12.76
N ARG A 7 24.58 6.35 -12.40
CA ARG A 7 24.18 6.63 -11.00
C ARG A 7 23.67 5.38 -10.27
N THR A 8 23.39 4.30 -10.99
CA THR A 8 22.86 3.08 -10.38
C THR A 8 23.97 2.16 -9.89
N ASP A 9 23.56 1.16 -9.12
CA ASP A 9 24.42 0.10 -8.59
C ASP A 9 24.54 -1.09 -9.56
N ALA A 10 24.27 -0.85 -10.85
CA ALA A 10 24.45 -1.85 -11.89
C ALA A 10 25.89 -2.39 -11.90
N HIS A 11 26.04 -3.67 -12.24
CA HIS A 11 27.35 -4.30 -12.32
C HIS A 11 28.06 -3.93 -13.64
N PHE A 12 29.02 -2.98 -13.62
CA PHE A 12 29.76 -2.51 -14.81
C PHE A 12 31.03 -3.30 -15.15
N LYS A 13 31.72 -3.86 -14.15
CA LYS A 13 32.88 -4.75 -14.35
C LYS A 13 33.04 -5.64 -13.11
N SER A 14 33.65 -6.81 -13.30
CA SER A 14 34.06 -7.64 -12.16
C SER A 14 35.22 -6.94 -11.44
N GLN A 15 35.06 -6.68 -10.13
CA GLN A 15 36.07 -6.08 -9.26
C GLN A 15 36.54 -7.12 -8.23
N GLN A 16 37.84 -7.13 -7.92
CA GLN A 16 38.40 -8.01 -6.90
C GLN A 16 38.26 -7.39 -5.51
N ARG A 17 38.33 -8.23 -4.47
CA ARG A 17 38.26 -7.78 -3.08
C ARG A 17 39.42 -6.83 -2.78
N GLY A 18 39.12 -5.55 -2.55
CA GLY A 18 40.12 -4.50 -2.29
C GLY A 18 40.30 -3.50 -3.44
N ASP A 19 39.65 -3.71 -4.59
CA ASP A 19 39.60 -2.69 -5.64
C ASP A 19 38.75 -1.49 -5.18
N PRO A 20 39.12 -0.25 -5.54
CA PRO A 20 38.32 0.92 -5.25
C PRO A 20 37.00 0.89 -6.03
N ASP A 21 35.96 1.46 -5.44
CA ASP A 21 34.65 1.58 -6.10
C ASP A 21 34.76 2.40 -7.39
N LEU A 22 34.01 1.96 -8.41
CA LEU A 22 33.96 2.65 -9.69
C LEU A 22 33.38 4.05 -9.54
N THR A 23 34.12 5.04 -10.04
CA THR A 23 33.62 6.41 -10.11
C THR A 23 32.53 6.54 -11.18
N PHE A 24 31.67 7.56 -11.04
CA PHE A 24 30.63 7.88 -12.02
C PHE A 24 31.19 7.98 -13.46
N VAL A 25 32.34 8.63 -13.63
CA VAL A 25 32.97 8.85 -14.93
C VAL A 25 33.46 7.53 -15.54
N GLU A 26 33.97 6.62 -14.71
CA GLU A 26 34.40 5.30 -15.16
C GLU A 26 33.21 4.40 -15.52
N LYS A 27 32.15 4.38 -14.70
CA LYS A 27 30.88 3.69 -15.00
C LYS A 27 30.35 4.12 -16.38
N TYR A 28 30.32 5.43 -16.62
CA TYR A 28 29.87 6.00 -17.89
C TYR A 28 30.73 5.53 -19.07
N LYS A 29 32.06 5.61 -18.96
CA LYS A 29 32.97 5.20 -20.03
C LYS A 29 32.81 3.72 -20.38
N ILE A 30 32.72 2.85 -19.38
CA ILE A 30 32.53 1.41 -19.57
C ILE A 30 31.21 1.14 -20.28
N ALA A 31 30.11 1.72 -19.81
CA ALA A 31 28.79 1.53 -20.41
C ALA A 31 28.74 2.05 -21.85
N HIS A 32 29.35 3.21 -22.11
CA HIS A 32 29.44 3.79 -23.44
C HIS A 32 30.22 2.90 -24.41
N GLU A 33 31.34 2.32 -23.95
CA GLU A 33 32.15 1.42 -24.77
C GLU A 33 31.41 0.13 -25.13
N ILE A 34 30.67 -0.46 -24.18
CA ILE A 34 29.85 -1.66 -24.43
C ILE A 34 28.74 -1.33 -25.44
N LEU A 35 28.04 -0.21 -25.27
CA LEU A 35 26.96 0.21 -26.16
C LEU A 35 27.43 0.38 -27.61
N LEU A 36 28.61 0.98 -27.83
CA LEU A 36 29.16 1.19 -29.17
C LEU A 36 29.64 -0.12 -29.81
N LYS A 37 30.26 -1.01 -29.03
CA LYS A 37 30.83 -2.26 -29.54
C LYS A 37 29.76 -3.31 -29.82
N ASN A 38 28.81 -3.48 -28.90
CA ASN A 38 27.77 -4.50 -29.00
C ASN A 38 26.50 -4.07 -28.25
N PRO A 39 25.54 -3.45 -28.96
CA PRO A 39 24.27 -3.01 -28.38
C PRO A 39 23.43 -4.15 -27.76
N SER A 40 23.48 -5.38 -28.32
CA SER A 40 22.77 -6.53 -27.74
C SER A 40 23.28 -6.87 -26.35
N LYS A 41 24.61 -6.96 -26.17
CA LYS A 41 25.25 -7.23 -24.87
C LYS A 41 25.04 -6.11 -23.87
N PHE A 42 24.87 -4.87 -24.36
CA PHE A 42 24.49 -3.76 -23.50
C PHE A 42 23.09 -3.98 -22.90
N LEU A 43 22.11 -4.35 -23.74
CA LEU A 43 20.74 -4.61 -23.29
C LEU A 43 20.68 -5.80 -22.34
N GLU A 44 21.32 -6.92 -22.67
CA GLU A 44 21.39 -8.11 -21.81
C GLU A 44 21.84 -7.77 -20.38
N ARG A 45 22.85 -6.89 -20.27
CA ARG A 45 23.49 -6.56 -19.01
C ARG A 45 22.77 -5.48 -18.20
N PHE A 46 22.12 -4.55 -18.87
CA PHE A 46 21.58 -3.34 -18.23
C PHE A 46 20.05 -3.19 -18.37
N GLN A 47 19.34 -4.20 -18.88
CA GLN A 47 17.90 -4.19 -19.10
C GLN A 47 17.07 -3.67 -17.91
N ASP A 48 17.43 -4.04 -16.68
CA ASP A 48 16.69 -3.68 -15.45
C ASP A 48 16.83 -2.19 -15.06
N TYR A 49 17.76 -1.48 -15.69
CA TYR A 49 18.08 -0.09 -15.37
C TYR A 49 17.70 0.88 -16.52
N LEU A 50 16.94 0.41 -17.51
CA LEU A 50 16.52 1.18 -18.68
C LEU A 50 15.05 1.59 -18.59
N ASN A 51 14.75 2.79 -19.06
CA ASN A 51 13.39 3.31 -19.16
C ASN A 51 12.86 3.27 -20.59
N LEU A 52 11.56 3.49 -20.79
CA LEU A 52 10.94 3.50 -22.13
C LEU A 52 11.60 4.51 -23.09
N GLU A 53 11.98 5.70 -22.59
CA GLU A 53 12.67 6.71 -23.41
C GLU A 53 14.04 6.25 -23.91
N ASP A 54 14.73 5.42 -23.12
CA ASP A 54 16.05 4.91 -23.48
C ASP A 54 15.96 3.90 -24.63
N LEU A 55 14.82 3.23 -24.78
CA LEU A 55 14.58 2.26 -25.85
C LEU A 55 14.51 2.92 -27.24
N ASN A 56 14.16 4.20 -27.31
CA ASN A 56 14.15 4.96 -28.57
C ASN A 56 15.51 4.97 -29.26
N TYR A 57 16.61 4.86 -28.49
CA TYR A 57 17.96 4.78 -29.06
C TYR A 57 18.15 3.51 -29.92
N PHE A 58 17.45 2.44 -29.60
CA PHE A 58 17.63 1.13 -30.25
C PHE A 58 16.78 0.94 -31.50
N GLU A 59 15.87 1.86 -31.81
CA GLU A 59 15.04 1.79 -33.02
C GLU A 59 15.88 1.76 -34.30
N LYS A 60 17.04 2.43 -34.30
CA LYS A 60 17.97 2.39 -35.44
C LYS A 60 18.58 1.01 -35.72
N PHE A 61 18.42 0.05 -34.80
CA PHE A 61 18.90 -1.32 -34.92
C PHE A 61 17.77 -2.33 -35.20
N TYR A 62 16.55 -1.86 -35.53
CA TYR A 62 15.44 -2.73 -35.90
C TYR A 62 15.84 -3.74 -36.99
N GLY A 63 15.44 -5.00 -36.81
CA GLY A 63 15.78 -6.11 -37.68
C GLY A 63 16.95 -6.97 -37.16
N ASN A 64 17.64 -6.52 -36.10
CA ASN A 64 18.48 -7.43 -35.32
C ASN A 64 17.61 -8.17 -34.30
N TYR A 65 17.48 -9.48 -34.50
CA TYR A 65 16.68 -10.36 -33.66
C TYR A 65 16.97 -10.24 -32.16
N GLU A 66 18.24 -10.16 -31.75
CA GLU A 66 18.60 -10.08 -30.33
C GLU A 66 18.14 -8.75 -29.72
N ILE A 67 18.36 -7.65 -30.44
CA ILE A 67 17.98 -6.31 -29.97
C ILE A 67 16.46 -6.18 -29.93
N ASP A 68 15.78 -6.65 -30.97
CA ASP A 68 14.32 -6.64 -31.05
C ASP A 68 13.71 -7.47 -29.91
N PHE A 69 14.29 -8.64 -29.61
CA PHE A 69 13.90 -9.49 -28.48
C PHE A 69 14.04 -8.75 -27.14
N TYR A 70 15.21 -8.17 -26.86
CA TYR A 70 15.44 -7.46 -25.59
C TYR A 70 14.56 -6.21 -25.46
N VAL A 71 14.40 -5.43 -26.53
CA VAL A 71 13.53 -4.23 -26.52
C VAL A 71 12.08 -4.63 -26.23
N LEU A 72 11.59 -5.70 -26.86
CA LEU A 72 10.25 -6.22 -26.59
C LEU A 72 10.12 -6.69 -25.14
N HIS A 73 11.11 -7.44 -24.64
CA HIS A 73 11.12 -7.96 -23.28
C HIS A 73 11.13 -6.84 -22.23
N ILE A 74 11.96 -5.81 -22.42
CA ILE A 74 12.01 -4.64 -21.53
C ILE A 74 10.68 -3.90 -21.55
N LYS A 75 10.07 -3.67 -22.73
CA LYS A 75 8.73 -3.05 -22.83
C LYS A 75 7.68 -3.86 -22.07
N GLN A 76 7.69 -5.18 -22.21
CA GLN A 76 6.77 -6.06 -21.49
C GLN A 76 6.99 -5.95 -19.98
N ASN A 77 8.23 -6.00 -19.49
CA ASN A 77 8.52 -5.89 -18.06
C ASN A 77 8.14 -4.52 -17.49
N LEU A 78 8.42 -3.43 -18.22
CA LEU A 78 8.00 -2.08 -17.80
C LEU A 78 6.47 -1.96 -17.73
N ASN A 79 5.76 -2.51 -18.72
CA ASN A 79 4.30 -2.56 -18.70
C ASN A 79 3.77 -3.44 -17.55
N LYS A 80 4.47 -4.53 -17.21
CA LYS A 80 4.11 -5.39 -16.07
C LYS A 80 4.20 -4.63 -14.75
N VAL A 81 5.27 -3.86 -14.55
CA VAL A 81 5.47 -3.03 -13.35
C VAL A 81 4.38 -1.97 -13.20
N THR A 82 3.84 -1.44 -14.30
CA THR A 82 2.78 -0.42 -14.28
C THR A 82 1.37 -0.98 -14.39
N SER A 83 1.22 -2.30 -14.61
CA SER A 83 -0.08 -2.90 -14.83
C SER A 83 -0.87 -2.96 -13.53
N ALA A 84 -2.01 -2.27 -13.48
CA ALA A 84 -2.88 -2.25 -12.30
C ALA A 84 -3.27 -3.67 -11.85
N LYS A 85 -3.51 -4.60 -12.78
CA LYS A 85 -3.80 -6.00 -12.47
C LYS A 85 -2.62 -6.69 -11.78
N ILE A 86 -1.40 -6.48 -12.27
CA ILE A 86 -0.20 -7.10 -11.68
C ILE A 86 0.10 -6.51 -10.31
N VAL A 87 -0.03 -5.18 -10.16
CA VAL A 87 0.10 -4.51 -8.86
C VAL A 87 -0.91 -5.07 -7.86
N LYS A 88 -2.18 -5.20 -8.24
CA LYS A 88 -3.22 -5.79 -7.39
C LYS A 88 -2.90 -7.24 -7.01
N ASN A 89 -2.42 -8.05 -7.95
CA ASN A 89 -2.03 -9.45 -7.70
C ASN A 89 -0.81 -9.57 -6.78
N ARG A 90 0.18 -8.68 -6.92
CA ARG A 90 1.36 -8.62 -6.04
C ARG A 90 0.95 -8.22 -4.63
N ARG A 91 0.14 -7.17 -4.50
CA ARG A 91 -0.44 -6.74 -3.22
C ARG A 91 -1.27 -7.84 -2.60
N TYR A 92 -2.07 -8.57 -3.37
CA TYR A 92 -2.80 -9.73 -2.86
C TYR A 92 -1.87 -10.80 -2.29
N SER A 93 -0.80 -11.14 -3.00
CA SER A 93 0.19 -12.12 -2.51
C SER A 93 0.87 -11.63 -1.22
N ALA A 94 1.22 -10.35 -1.13
CA ALA A 94 1.78 -9.75 0.08
C ALA A 94 0.77 -9.74 1.24
N MET A 95 -0.49 -9.39 0.97
CA MET A 95 -1.58 -9.39 1.93
C MET A 95 -1.78 -10.78 2.54
N GLN A 96 -1.82 -11.83 1.72
CA GLN A 96 -1.94 -13.21 2.22
C GLN A 96 -0.81 -13.58 3.18
N LYS A 97 0.41 -13.12 2.88
CA LYS A 97 1.57 -13.31 3.77
C LYS A 97 1.39 -12.56 5.09
N LEU A 98 1.00 -11.29 5.05
CA LEU A 98 0.75 -10.48 6.26
C LEU A 98 -0.37 -11.07 7.13
N VAL A 99 -1.45 -11.58 6.52
CA VAL A 99 -2.53 -12.28 7.23
C VAL A 99 -2.00 -13.54 7.92
N SER A 100 -1.10 -14.28 7.28
CA SER A 100 -0.49 -15.48 7.88
C SER A 100 0.50 -15.18 9.01
N GLU A 101 1.18 -14.04 8.96
CA GLU A 101 2.08 -13.55 10.01
C GLU A 101 1.28 -13.07 11.24
N GLY A 102 0.13 -12.43 11.01
CA GLY A 102 -0.87 -12.11 12.04
C GLY A 102 -0.68 -10.76 12.74
N ASP A 103 0.42 -10.05 12.47
CA ASP A 103 0.70 -8.76 13.13
C ASP A 103 -0.10 -7.62 12.47
N TYR A 104 0.07 -7.39 11.16
CA TYR A 104 -0.48 -6.22 10.44
C TYR A 104 -2.01 -6.16 10.37
N PHE A 105 -2.67 -7.33 10.32
CA PHE A 105 -4.13 -7.47 10.33
C PHE A 105 -4.66 -7.90 11.71
N SER A 106 -3.90 -7.65 12.77
CA SER A 106 -4.42 -7.76 14.14
C SER A 106 -5.47 -6.69 14.41
N GLU A 107 -6.39 -6.96 15.33
CA GLU A 107 -7.47 -6.03 15.69
C GLU A 107 -6.89 -4.69 16.18
N ASP A 108 -5.83 -4.72 17.00
CA ASP A 108 -5.17 -3.53 17.53
C ASP A 108 -4.48 -2.70 16.43
N GLU A 109 -3.76 -3.33 15.50
CA GLU A 109 -3.10 -2.62 14.38
C GLU A 109 -4.12 -2.04 13.39
N MET A 110 -5.24 -2.74 13.14
CA MET A 110 -6.31 -2.20 12.29
C MET A 110 -7.01 -1.02 12.96
N LYS A 111 -7.28 -1.10 14.26
CA LYS A 111 -7.85 -0.02 15.06
C LYS A 111 -6.97 1.23 15.09
N TYR A 112 -5.66 1.05 15.27
CA TYR A 112 -4.72 2.17 15.25
C TYR A 112 -4.70 2.88 13.88
N ARG A 113 -4.83 2.13 12.78
CA ARG A 113 -4.84 2.67 11.41
C ARG A 113 -6.15 3.36 11.04
N ASP A 114 -7.27 2.85 11.52
CA ASP A 114 -8.60 3.41 11.24
C ASP A 114 -9.53 3.34 12.47
N PRO A 115 -9.36 4.25 13.44
CA PRO A 115 -10.08 4.20 14.69
C PRO A 115 -11.56 4.55 14.56
N LEU A 116 -11.94 5.43 13.62
CA LEU A 116 -13.35 5.74 13.38
C LEU A 116 -14.11 4.53 12.82
N LEU A 117 -13.56 3.89 11.79
CA LEU A 117 -14.17 2.68 11.22
C LEU A 117 -14.24 1.56 12.26
N TYR A 118 -13.21 1.44 13.12
CA TYR A 118 -13.24 0.47 14.21
C TYR A 118 -14.37 0.76 15.19
N GLU A 119 -14.57 2.01 15.61
CA GLU A 119 -15.64 2.38 16.53
C GLU A 119 -17.02 2.04 15.95
N ASP A 120 -17.26 2.39 14.69
CA ASP A 120 -18.53 2.13 13.99
C ASP A 120 -18.82 0.63 13.81
N MET A 121 -17.80 -0.16 13.45
CA MET A 121 -18.00 -1.59 13.13
C MET A 121 -17.89 -2.50 14.35
N VAL A 122 -17.06 -2.14 15.33
CA VAL A 122 -16.67 -3.02 16.43
C VAL A 122 -16.83 -2.35 17.80
N GLY A 123 -16.23 -1.17 17.99
CA GLY A 123 -16.09 -0.50 19.29
C GLY A 123 -17.42 -0.20 19.99
N GLN A 124 -18.42 0.26 19.24
CA GLN A 124 -19.74 0.59 19.79
C GLN A 124 -20.50 -0.62 20.34
N TYR A 125 -20.17 -1.83 19.90
CA TYR A 125 -20.81 -3.08 20.32
C TYR A 125 -20.03 -3.83 21.41
N LEU A 126 -18.88 -3.31 21.85
CA LEU A 126 -18.10 -3.88 22.94
C LEU A 126 -18.69 -3.50 24.30
N THR A 127 -18.89 -4.52 25.13
CA THR A 127 -19.28 -4.40 26.53
C THR A 127 -18.09 -3.98 27.40
N SER A 128 -18.38 -3.37 28.55
CA SER A 128 -17.34 -2.95 29.51
C SER A 128 -16.46 -4.11 29.97
N ASP A 129 -17.03 -5.32 30.09
CA ASP A 129 -16.28 -6.54 30.44
C ASP A 129 -15.32 -6.96 29.32
N GLU A 130 -15.75 -6.90 28.05
CA GLU A 130 -14.92 -7.19 26.88
C GLU A 130 -13.76 -6.19 26.78
N ILE A 131 -14.04 -4.89 26.95
CA ILE A 131 -13.01 -3.84 26.96
C ILE A 131 -12.02 -4.07 28.11
N GLN A 132 -12.52 -4.40 29.31
CA GLN A 132 -11.64 -4.63 30.45
C GLN A 132 -10.75 -5.87 30.27
N SER A 133 -11.20 -6.84 29.48
CA SER A 133 -10.46 -8.05 29.14
C SER A 133 -9.35 -7.83 28.09
N CYS A 134 -9.48 -6.83 27.21
CA CYS A 134 -8.46 -6.52 26.20
C CYS A 134 -7.21 -5.85 26.81
N VAL A 135 -7.32 -5.30 28.02
CA VAL A 135 -6.19 -4.66 28.70
C VAL A 135 -5.18 -5.72 29.15
N ASP A 136 -4.03 -5.75 28.48
CA ASP A 136 -2.89 -6.55 28.93
C ASP A 136 -2.39 -6.06 30.30
N LYS A 137 -2.61 -6.88 31.33
CA LYS A 137 -2.21 -6.62 32.73
C LYS A 137 -0.85 -7.24 33.08
N THR A 138 -0.14 -7.81 32.10
CA THR A 138 1.10 -8.55 32.35
C THR A 138 2.33 -7.63 32.49
N ASP A 139 2.37 -6.49 31.78
CA ASP A 139 3.48 -5.52 31.85
C ASP A 139 3.05 -4.11 32.31
N LEU A 140 2.94 -3.94 33.63
CA LEU A 140 2.52 -2.69 34.28
C LEU A 140 3.69 -1.71 34.55
N LYS A 141 4.78 -1.78 33.79
CA LYS A 141 5.87 -0.81 33.93
C LYS A 141 5.37 0.59 33.55
N PHE A 142 5.86 1.61 34.25
CA PHE A 142 5.45 2.99 33.95
C PHE A 142 5.79 3.38 32.50
N SER A 143 6.91 2.90 31.95
CA SER A 143 7.28 3.13 30.56
C SER A 143 6.26 2.55 29.58
N THR A 144 5.77 1.33 29.78
CA THR A 144 4.80 0.69 28.88
C THR A 144 3.44 1.38 28.96
N ILE A 145 3.02 1.79 30.16
CA ILE A 145 1.80 2.58 30.36
C ILE A 145 1.90 3.93 29.63
N LEU A 146 3.05 4.60 29.72
CA LEU A 146 3.28 5.87 29.02
C LEU A 146 3.27 5.72 27.50
N LEU A 147 3.94 4.69 26.95
CA LEU A 147 3.90 4.43 25.50
C LEU A 147 2.45 4.18 25.06
N LYS A 148 1.73 3.27 25.73
CA LYS A 148 0.33 2.98 25.43
C LYS A 148 -0.56 4.23 25.50
N HIS A 149 -0.30 5.13 26.45
CA HIS A 149 -1.06 6.38 26.56
C HIS A 149 -0.75 7.32 25.39
N ILE A 150 0.50 7.39 24.92
CA ILE A 150 0.87 8.16 23.73
C ILE A 150 0.14 7.58 22.50
N ASP A 151 0.18 6.26 22.31
CA ASP A 151 -0.50 5.59 21.20
C ASP A 151 -2.02 5.88 21.23
N GLN A 152 -2.63 5.85 22.42
CA GLN A 152 -4.04 6.19 22.60
C GLN A 152 -4.36 7.66 22.29
N LEU A 153 -3.45 8.59 22.61
CA LEU A 153 -3.64 10.00 22.26
C LEU A 153 -3.56 10.22 20.75
N GLU A 154 -2.66 9.51 20.06
CA GLU A 154 -2.58 9.54 18.59
C GLU A 154 -3.83 8.95 17.94
N GLU A 155 -4.30 7.80 18.44
CA GLU A 155 -5.54 7.15 18.01
C GLU A 155 -6.74 8.09 18.17
N ASN A 156 -6.92 8.69 19.35
CA ASN A 156 -8.01 9.64 19.61
C ASN A 156 -7.94 10.84 18.68
N LYS A 157 -6.73 11.37 18.43
CA LYS A 157 -6.55 12.50 17.52
C LYS A 157 -6.96 12.13 16.10
N LEU A 158 -6.57 10.94 15.62
CA LEU A 158 -6.95 10.45 14.30
C LEU A 158 -8.47 10.24 14.20
N TYR A 159 -9.09 9.66 15.23
CA TYR A 159 -10.54 9.49 15.31
C TYR A 159 -11.30 10.80 15.11
N TYR A 160 -10.97 11.84 15.88
CA TYR A 160 -11.65 13.14 15.74
C TYR A 160 -11.39 13.80 14.39
N GLN A 161 -10.18 13.63 13.83
CA GLN A 161 -9.85 14.14 12.50
C GLN A 161 -10.70 13.47 11.40
N GLN A 162 -10.84 12.15 11.45
CA GLN A 162 -11.66 11.37 10.52
C GLN A 162 -13.13 11.75 10.65
N LYS A 163 -13.64 11.87 11.88
CA LYS A 163 -15.03 12.22 12.15
C LYS A 163 -15.39 13.60 11.60
N GLN A 164 -14.56 14.60 11.90
CA GLN A 164 -14.76 15.95 11.37
C GLN A 164 -14.74 16.00 9.84
N SER A 165 -13.90 15.17 9.19
CA SER A 165 -13.84 15.11 7.73
C SER A 165 -15.09 14.48 7.13
N GLN A 166 -15.66 13.44 7.75
CA GLN A 166 -16.94 12.85 7.34
C GLN A 166 -18.12 13.80 7.51
N ASP A 167 -18.14 14.60 8.58
CA ASP A 167 -19.21 15.57 8.84
C ASP A 167 -19.16 16.70 7.79
N ILE A 168 -17.98 17.24 7.48
CA ILE A 168 -17.79 18.26 6.43
C ILE A 168 -18.24 17.75 5.06
N ASP A 169 -17.86 16.51 4.71
CA ASP A 169 -18.29 15.91 3.45
C ASP A 169 -19.82 15.82 3.39
N GLN A 170 -20.49 15.42 4.48
CA GLN A 170 -21.96 15.36 4.56
C GLN A 170 -22.62 16.73 4.37
N ASP A 171 -22.11 17.77 5.01
CA ASP A 171 -22.63 19.13 4.88
C ASP A 171 -22.47 19.67 3.44
N GLU A 172 -21.34 19.39 2.76
CA GLU A 172 -21.12 19.80 1.37
C GLU A 172 -22.06 19.07 0.37
N TYR A 173 -22.52 17.85 0.71
CA TYR A 173 -23.55 17.14 -0.07
C TYR A 173 -24.97 17.64 0.22
N ASP A 174 -25.27 18.11 1.44
CA ASP A 174 -26.59 18.63 1.83
C ASP A 174 -26.83 20.07 1.30
N ASP A 175 -25.76 20.89 1.21
CA ASP A 175 -25.80 22.22 0.56
C ASP A 175 -26.13 22.16 -0.94
N ASN A 176 -26.04 20.99 -1.57
CA ASN A 176 -26.47 20.78 -2.96
C ASN A 176 -27.94 20.35 -3.10
N ILE A 177 -28.70 20.23 -1.99
CA ILE A 177 -30.12 19.81 -1.95
C ILE A 177 -30.97 20.66 -0.98
N ASP A 178 -30.89 21.99 -0.96
CA ASP A 178 -32.10 22.84 -0.77
C ASP A 178 -31.81 24.32 -1.02
N GLU A 179 -32.42 24.89 -2.05
CA GLU A 179 -32.34 26.32 -2.39
C GLU A 179 -33.42 27.15 -1.66
N ASP A 180 -33.95 26.73 -0.50
CA ASP A 180 -34.97 27.49 0.23
C ASP A 180 -35.14 27.04 1.71
N LYS A 181 -34.23 27.43 2.63
CA LYS A 181 -34.61 27.66 4.04
C LYS A 181 -33.92 28.86 4.68
N PRO A 182 -34.64 29.67 5.48
CA PRO A 182 -34.14 30.93 6.04
C PRO A 182 -33.33 30.74 7.33
N ASP A 183 -32.30 31.59 7.47
CA ASP A 183 -31.48 31.86 8.66
C ASP A 183 -32.25 31.78 9.98
N GLU A 184 -31.89 30.84 10.85
CA GLU A 184 -32.06 30.97 12.29
C GLU A 184 -30.67 30.90 12.95
N GLU A 185 -30.32 31.97 13.67
CA GLU A 185 -29.02 32.18 14.30
C GLU A 185 -28.73 31.09 15.35
N GLU A 186 -27.54 30.48 15.26
CA GLU A 186 -27.04 29.50 16.22
C GLU A 186 -26.56 30.19 17.50
N ASP A 187 -27.26 29.88 18.59
CA ASP A 187 -26.87 30.14 19.97
C ASP A 187 -25.78 29.11 20.34
N ASP A 188 -24.62 29.62 20.76
CA ASP A 188 -23.44 28.89 21.22
C ASP A 188 -23.76 28.23 22.59
N ASP A 189 -24.44 27.08 22.57
CA ASP A 189 -24.71 26.28 23.77
C ASP A 189 -23.63 25.20 23.92
N GLU A 190 -22.64 25.55 24.76
CA GLU A 190 -21.54 24.73 25.26
C GLU A 190 -22.14 23.53 26.05
N SER A 191 -22.57 22.50 25.32
CA SER A 191 -23.12 21.28 25.90
C SER A 191 -22.00 20.40 26.48
N GLU A 192 -21.89 20.43 27.81
CA GLU A 192 -21.27 19.37 28.61
C GLU A 192 -21.92 18.03 28.23
N LEU A 193 -21.22 17.22 27.43
CA LEU A 193 -21.59 15.84 27.16
C LEU A 193 -21.40 15.00 28.45
N GLU A 194 -22.43 15.00 29.30
CA GLU A 194 -22.65 13.89 30.23
C GLU A 194 -22.75 12.61 29.39
N SER A 195 -21.77 11.73 29.56
CA SER A 195 -21.72 10.44 28.89
C SER A 195 -22.75 9.53 29.56
N ASP A 196 -23.92 9.41 28.94
CA ASP A 196 -24.89 8.35 29.24
C ASP A 196 -24.23 6.99 28.88
N GLU A 197 -23.49 6.40 29.82
CA GLU A 197 -22.79 5.11 29.68
C GLU A 197 -23.75 3.89 29.56
N ASP A 198 -25.07 4.07 29.59
CA ASP A 198 -25.98 2.98 29.98
C ASP A 198 -26.77 2.26 28.87
N GLU A 199 -26.66 2.61 27.58
CA GLU A 199 -27.33 1.82 26.52
C GLU A 199 -26.48 1.63 25.24
N LYS A 200 -25.28 1.04 25.37
CA LYS A 200 -24.62 0.47 24.17
C LYS A 200 -25.53 -0.61 23.53
N PRO A 201 -25.75 -0.59 22.21
CA PRO A 201 -26.64 -1.52 21.53
C PRO A 201 -26.15 -2.96 21.69
N LYS A 202 -26.98 -3.80 22.34
CA LYS A 202 -26.69 -5.23 22.52
C LYS A 202 -27.15 -6.01 21.30
N ILE A 203 -26.25 -6.16 20.33
CA ILE A 203 -26.46 -7.02 19.16
C ILE A 203 -26.11 -8.49 19.47
N PRO A 204 -26.71 -9.45 18.76
CA PRO A 204 -26.34 -10.87 18.87
C PRO A 204 -24.87 -11.11 18.54
N GLU A 205 -24.27 -12.11 19.21
CA GLU A 205 -22.86 -12.47 19.00
C GLU A 205 -22.52 -12.82 17.53
N GLN A 206 -23.47 -13.41 16.81
CA GLN A 206 -23.30 -13.71 15.38
C GLN A 206 -23.16 -12.45 14.54
N GLU A 207 -23.90 -11.40 14.87
CA GLU A 207 -23.85 -10.11 14.16
C GLU A 207 -22.54 -9.39 14.48
N LYS A 208 -22.07 -9.43 15.74
CA LYS A 208 -20.74 -8.94 16.12
C LYS A 208 -19.62 -9.60 15.29
N GLN A 209 -19.69 -10.93 15.13
CA GLN A 209 -18.70 -11.66 14.34
C GLN A 209 -18.74 -11.28 12.86
N GLN A 210 -19.92 -11.01 12.32
CA GLN A 210 -20.09 -10.54 10.94
C GLN A 210 -19.48 -9.15 10.76
N LEU A 211 -19.77 -8.20 11.66
CA LEU A 211 -19.20 -6.86 11.60
C LEU A 211 -17.68 -6.86 11.76
N LYS A 212 -17.12 -7.70 12.64
CA LYS A 212 -15.67 -7.90 12.73
C LYS A 212 -15.07 -8.45 11.44
N ALA A 213 -15.75 -9.38 10.77
CA ALA A 213 -15.30 -9.93 9.50
C ALA A 213 -15.39 -8.88 8.37
N GLU A 214 -16.42 -8.06 8.36
CA GLU A 214 -16.59 -6.96 7.41
C GLU A 214 -15.54 -5.88 7.63
N PHE A 215 -15.27 -5.51 8.88
CA PHE A 215 -14.16 -4.61 9.25
C PHE A 215 -12.83 -5.12 8.68
N LEU A 216 -12.51 -6.40 8.92
CA LEU A 216 -11.30 -7.02 8.35
C LEU A 216 -11.29 -6.96 6.82
N GLN A 217 -12.42 -7.22 6.16
CA GLN A 217 -12.53 -7.18 4.71
C GLN A 217 -12.28 -5.77 4.16
N ILE A 218 -12.84 -4.73 4.78
CA ILE A 218 -12.62 -3.33 4.40
C ILE A 218 -11.12 -2.99 4.54
N MET A 219 -10.49 -3.38 5.65
CA MET A 219 -9.05 -3.15 5.85
C MET A 219 -8.19 -3.89 4.83
N GLN A 220 -8.58 -5.10 4.42
CA GLN A 220 -7.93 -5.83 3.33
C GLN A 220 -8.12 -5.12 1.98
N GLU A 221 -9.30 -4.57 1.72
CA GLU A 221 -9.57 -3.83 0.49
C GLU A 221 -8.74 -2.54 0.40
N LYS A 222 -8.68 -1.77 1.50
CA LYS A 222 -7.81 -0.58 1.62
C LYS A 222 -6.34 -0.91 1.37
N PHE A 223 -5.89 -2.06 1.85
CA PHE A 223 -4.54 -2.54 1.55
C PHE A 223 -4.35 -2.84 0.05
N LEU A 224 -5.31 -3.50 -0.58
CA LEU A 224 -5.24 -3.82 -2.01
C LEU A 224 -5.31 -2.56 -2.89
N SER A 225 -6.15 -1.59 -2.55
CA SER A 225 -6.25 -0.30 -3.25
C SER A 225 -5.00 0.56 -3.03
N GLY A 226 -4.28 0.33 -1.94
CA GLY A 226 -3.03 1.03 -1.61
C GLY A 226 -3.26 2.31 -0.84
N GLU A 227 -4.35 2.41 -0.08
CA GLU A 227 -4.69 3.57 0.73
C GLU A 227 -3.83 3.64 2.00
N ASP A 228 -3.27 2.51 2.47
CA ASP A 228 -2.44 2.45 3.69
C ASP A 228 -1.00 2.96 3.50
N THR A 229 -0.75 3.91 2.58
CA THR A 229 0.61 4.42 2.28
C THR A 229 1.33 5.02 3.50
N ASN A 230 0.58 5.49 4.50
CA ASN A 230 1.12 6.03 5.74
C ASN A 230 1.69 4.94 6.67
N PHE A 231 1.24 3.69 6.52
CA PHE A 231 1.54 2.57 7.40
C PHE A 231 2.30 1.44 6.69
N PHE A 232 2.25 1.38 5.36
CA PHE A 232 2.91 0.36 4.56
C PHE A 232 3.62 0.93 3.33
N ASP A 233 4.89 0.54 3.15
CA ASP A 233 5.68 0.92 1.98
C ASP A 233 5.39 -0.02 0.80
N TYR A 234 4.39 0.34 0.00
CA TYR A 234 4.01 -0.42 -1.21
C TYR A 234 5.12 -0.52 -2.26
N SER A 235 6.16 0.32 -2.20
CA SER A 235 7.26 0.22 -3.15
C SER A 235 8.04 -1.10 -3.04
N GLN A 236 7.99 -1.74 -1.86
CA GLN A 236 8.57 -3.06 -1.59
C GLN A 236 7.81 -4.21 -2.28
N VAL A 237 6.55 -3.99 -2.63
CA VAL A 237 5.66 -5.02 -3.20
C VAL A 237 5.37 -4.74 -4.66
N ASP A 238 4.97 -3.52 -5.02
CA ASP A 238 4.49 -3.17 -6.35
C ASP A 238 5.53 -3.41 -7.45
N LYS A 239 6.82 -3.26 -7.12
CA LYS A 239 7.94 -3.46 -8.03
C LYS A 239 8.66 -4.80 -7.85
N ASN A 240 8.23 -5.62 -6.90
CA ASN A 240 8.90 -6.87 -6.58
C ASN A 240 8.24 -8.05 -7.29
N ASN A 241 8.99 -8.68 -8.20
CA ASN A 241 8.55 -9.82 -8.98
C ASN A 241 8.42 -11.11 -8.14
N GLU A 242 8.97 -11.16 -6.91
CA GLU A 242 8.80 -12.31 -6.02
C GLU A 242 7.34 -12.52 -5.60
N TYR A 243 6.52 -11.48 -5.67
CA TYR A 243 5.08 -11.54 -5.42
C TYR A 243 4.26 -11.90 -6.67
N ASP A 244 4.90 -12.20 -7.80
CA ASP A 244 4.23 -12.74 -8.99
C ASP A 244 3.89 -14.23 -8.77
N SER A 245 2.79 -14.49 -8.07
CA SER A 245 2.30 -15.85 -7.82
C SER A 245 1.87 -16.54 -9.12
N LEU A 246 2.51 -17.68 -9.44
CA LEU A 246 2.14 -18.51 -10.59
C LEU A 246 0.69 -18.98 -10.52
N ALA A 247 0.18 -19.29 -9.32
CA ALA A 247 -1.19 -19.75 -9.13
C ALA A 247 -2.20 -18.65 -9.46
N THR A 248 -1.91 -17.39 -9.08
CA THR A 248 -2.77 -16.25 -9.41
C THR A 248 -2.77 -15.98 -10.91
N ILE A 249 -1.61 -16.09 -11.56
CA ILE A 249 -1.50 -15.94 -13.02
C ILE A 249 -2.31 -17.03 -13.74
N GLU A 250 -2.20 -18.29 -13.29
CA GLU A 250 -2.94 -19.40 -13.89
C GLU A 250 -4.46 -19.23 -13.74
N GLN A 251 -4.92 -18.80 -12.56
CA GLN A 251 -6.33 -18.52 -12.34
C GLN A 251 -6.82 -17.37 -13.23
N ASP A 252 -6.05 -16.29 -13.32
CA ASP A 252 -6.35 -15.16 -14.20
C ASP A 252 -6.44 -15.55 -15.69
N GLU A 253 -5.57 -16.46 -16.13
CA GLU A 253 -5.59 -17.00 -17.49
C GLU A 253 -6.83 -17.89 -17.71
N GLN A 254 -7.20 -18.69 -16.72
CA GLN A 254 -8.42 -19.51 -16.78
C GLN A 254 -9.68 -18.66 -16.82
N GLU A 255 -9.81 -17.66 -15.93
CA GLU A 255 -10.96 -16.74 -15.92
C GLU A 255 -11.11 -16.02 -17.26
N LYS A 256 -10.00 -15.50 -17.80
CA LYS A 256 -9.99 -14.89 -19.12
C LYS A 256 -10.45 -15.86 -20.22
N TYR A 257 -10.07 -17.13 -20.15
CA TYR A 257 -10.54 -18.15 -21.09
C TYR A 257 -12.04 -18.39 -21.01
N PHE A 258 -12.63 -18.37 -19.81
CA PHE A 258 -14.08 -18.54 -19.61
C PHE A 258 -14.89 -17.30 -20.02
N ASP A 259 -14.35 -16.10 -19.89
CA ASP A 259 -15.02 -14.85 -20.30
C ASP A 259 -15.04 -14.65 -21.82
N GLU A 260 -14.19 -15.36 -22.56
CA GLU A 260 -14.10 -15.31 -24.03
C GLU A 260 -15.08 -16.26 -24.75
N ASP A 261 -15.79 -17.13 -24.01
CA ASP A 261 -16.85 -18.07 -24.49
C ASP A 261 -18.28 -17.52 -24.27
#